data_AF-A0AAV1WJ06-F1
#
_entry.id   AF-A0AAV1WJ06-F1
#
_cell.length_a   1.000
_cell.length_b   1.000
_cell.length_c   1.000
_cell.angle_alpha   90.00
_cell.angle_beta   90.00
_cell.angle_gamma   90.00
#
_symmetry.space_group_name_H-M   'P 1'
#
loop_
_entity.id
_entity.type
_entity.pdbx_description
1 polymer ?
#
loop_
_entity_poly.entity_id
_entity_poly.type
_entity_poly.pdbx_seq_one_letter_code
_entity_poly.pdbx_strand_id
1 'polypeptide(L)' 'MTQPQPSYSAYREASFGHGTLEIKNRTHAHYSWNRNQDGYAVEADKLWLFNRYWNPHDDSTIHIP' A
#
# COMPACT_ATOMS: atom_id res chain seq x y z
N MET A 1 0.25 18.44 8.53
CA MET A 1 1.30 17.53 8.02
C MET A 1 2.66 18.12 8.39
N THR A 2 3.52 17.35 9.05
CA THR A 2 4.90 17.79 9.37
C THR A 2 5.80 17.62 8.15
N GLN A 3 6.66 18.62 7.90
CA GLN A 3 7.61 18.65 6.78
C GLN A 3 9.05 18.76 7.30
N PRO A 4 10.02 18.06 6.66
CA PRO A 4 9.84 17.14 5.54
C PRO A 4 9.12 15.84 5.95
N GLN A 5 8.72 15.02 4.97
CA GLN A 5 8.26 13.66 5.25
C GLN A 5 9.35 12.87 5.98
N PRO A 6 9.07 12.33 7.17
CA PRO A 6 10.05 11.53 7.87
C PRO A 6 10.28 10.21 7.12
N SER A 7 11.50 9.68 7.21
CA SER A 7 11.91 8.48 6.47
C SER A 7 11.11 7.21 6.77
N TYR A 8 10.43 7.15 7.92
CA TYR A 8 9.57 6.02 8.29
C TYR A 8 8.18 6.05 7.62
N SER A 9 7.80 7.17 7.00
CA SER A 9 6.54 7.30 6.28
C SER A 9 6.79 6.98 4.82
N ALA A 10 6.33 5.83 4.32
CA ALA A 10 6.51 5.44 2.91
C ALA A 10 5.65 6.30 1.97
N TYR A 11 4.35 6.41 2.25
CA TYR A 11 3.39 7.20 1.48
C TYR A 11 2.42 7.94 2.40
N ARG A 12 1.93 9.11 1.97
CA ARG A 12 0.87 9.86 2.67
C ARG A 12 0.19 10.84 1.72
N GLU A 13 -1.14 10.81 1.68
CA GLU A 13 -1.94 11.77 0.92
C GLU A 13 -3.24 12.10 1.69
N ALA A 14 -3.68 13.37 1.63
CA ALA A 14 -4.88 13.85 2.30
C ALA A 14 -6.10 13.83 1.35
N SER A 15 -6.58 12.62 1.03
CA SER A 15 -7.76 12.40 0.18
C SER A 15 -8.77 11.48 0.88
N PHE A 16 -10.06 11.65 0.58
CA PHE A 16 -11.08 10.67 0.97
C PHE A 16 -10.96 9.43 0.09
N GLY A 17 -11.24 8.24 0.63
CA GLY A 17 -11.06 6.98 -0.09
C GLY A 17 -11.35 5.75 0.77
N HIS A 18 -11.05 4.58 0.23
CA HIS A 18 -11.11 3.31 0.94
C HIS A 18 -9.90 2.42 0.60
N GLY A 19 -9.55 1.50 1.51
CA GLY A 19 -8.48 0.53 1.29
C GLY A 19 -9.03 -0.88 1.11
N THR A 20 -8.36 -1.66 0.28
CA THR A 20 -8.66 -3.08 0.03
C THR A 20 -7.42 -3.91 0.33
N LEU A 21 -7.59 -5.02 1.04
CA LEU A 21 -6.55 -6.02 1.28
C LEU A 21 -6.98 -7.36 0.69
N GLU A 22 -6.35 -7.76 -0.40
CA GLU A 22 -6.63 -9.01 -1.10
C GLU A 22 -5.60 -10.09 -0.75
N ILE A 23 -5.98 -11.01 0.12
CA ILE A 23 -5.14 -12.16 0.47
C ILE A 23 -5.14 -13.13 -0.71
N LYS A 24 -3.98 -13.31 -1.35
CA LYS A 24 -3.85 -14.22 -2.50
C LYS A 24 -3.53 -15.64 -2.06
N ASN A 25 -2.62 -15.79 -1.09
CA ASN A 25 -2.21 -17.07 -0.54
C ASN A 25 -1.42 -16.86 0.77
N ARG A 26 -0.84 -17.93 1.34
CA ARG A 26 -0.08 -17.87 2.60
C ARG A 26 1.13 -16.93 2.58
N THR A 27 1.64 -16.57 1.41
CA THR A 27 2.87 -15.78 1.23
C THR A 27 2.65 -14.34 0.79
N HIS A 28 1.52 -14.05 0.11
CA HIS A 28 1.29 -12.76 -0.56
C HIS A 28 -0.11 -12.22 -0.29
N ALA A 29 -0.19 -10.91 -0.02
CA ALA A 29 -1.42 -10.14 -0.09
C ALA A 29 -1.18 -8.85 -0.87
N HIS A 30 -2.16 -8.41 -1.65
CA HIS A 30 -2.13 -7.14 -2.36
C HIS A 30 -2.92 -6.11 -1.55
N TYR A 31 -2.28 -5.02 -1.17
CA TYR A 31 -2.95 -3.86 -0.59
C TYR A 31 -3.09 -2.79 -1.65
N SER A 32 -4.26 -2.18 -1.75
CA SER A 32 -4.45 -0.96 -2.52
C SER A 32 -5.37 0.02 -1.81
N TRP A 33 -5.16 1.29 -2.10
CA TRP A 33 -5.96 2.40 -1.61
C TRP A 33 -6.51 3.20 -2.79
N ASN A 34 -7.84 3.37 -2.82
CA ASN A 34 -8.55 4.03 -3.89
C ASN A 34 -9.14 5.34 -3.34
N ARG A 35 -8.91 6.45 -4.06
CA ARG A 35 -9.45 7.76 -3.70
C ARG A 35 -10.84 7.95 -4.28
N ASN A 36 -11.68 8.70 -3.59
CA ASN A 36 -13.07 8.95 -4.01
C ASN A 36 -13.15 9.76 -5.31
N GLN A 37 -12.15 10.61 -5.59
CA GLN A 37 -12.11 11.43 -6.80
C GLN A 37 -11.61 10.69 -8.04
N ASP A 38 -11.06 9.49 -7.90
CA ASP A 38 -10.57 8.71 -9.03
C ASP A 38 -11.64 7.75 -9.56
N GLY A 39 -11.42 7.22 -10.77
CA GLY A 39 -12.27 6.14 -11.30
C GLY A 39 -12.16 4.87 -10.45
N TYR A 40 -13.22 4.05 -10.43
CA TYR A 40 -13.32 2.84 -9.58
C TYR A 40 -12.12 1.88 -9.61
N ALA A 41 -11.38 1.81 -10.73
CA ALA A 41 -10.25 0.91 -10.92
C ALA A 41 -8.87 1.57 -10.70
N VAL A 42 -8.84 2.82 -10.22
CA VAL A 42 -7.58 3.54 -9.99
C VAL A 42 -7.15 3.34 -8.54
N GLU A 43 -5.98 2.72 -8.39
CA GLU A 43 -5.28 2.55 -7.11
C GLU A 43 -4.31 3.72 -6.96
N ALA A 44 -4.57 4.60 -5.98
CA ALA A 44 -3.74 5.77 -5.70
C ALA A 44 -2.48 5.42 -4.89
N ASP A 45 -2.55 4.32 -4.13
CA ASP A 45 -1.40 3.65 -3.54
C ASP A 45 -1.63 2.13 -3.63
N LYS A 46 -0.55 1.37 -3.80
CA LYS A 46 -0.56 -0.09 -3.77
C LYS A 46 0.78 -0.66 -3.36
N LEU A 47 0.73 -1.84 -2.74
CA LEU A 47 1.91 -2.60 -2.40
C LEU A 47 1.61 -4.09 -2.23
N TRP A 48 2.64 -4.91 -2.48
CA TRP A 48 2.62 -6.32 -2.16
C TRP A 48 3.15 -6.53 -0.75
N LEU A 49 2.33 -7.16 0.10
CA LEU A 49 2.73 -7.59 1.42
C LEU A 49 3.27 -9.01 1.37
N PHE A 50 4.49 -9.19 1.86
CA PHE A 50 5.07 -10.52 2.04
C PHE A 50 4.82 -11.01 3.46
N ASN A 51 4.18 -12.16 3.60
CA ASN A 51 3.82 -12.70 4.91
C ASN A 51 5.07 -12.91 5.78
N ARG A 52 5.13 -12.30 6.97
CA ARG A 52 6.32 -12.37 7.84
C ARG A 52 6.67 -13.77 8.37
N TYR A 53 5.77 -14.74 8.30
CA TYR A 53 6.05 -16.12 8.69
C TYR A 53 6.44 -16.99 7.49
N TRP A 54 5.67 -16.94 6.41
CA TRP A 54 5.84 -17.81 5.24
C TRP A 54 6.73 -17.21 4.15
N ASN A 55 7.00 -15.91 4.17
CA ASN A 55 7.78 -15.16 3.19
C ASN A 55 8.41 -13.87 3.80
N PRO A 56 9.38 -13.97 4.73
CA PRO A 56 9.94 -12.82 5.46
C PRO A 56 10.96 -12.03 4.62
N HIS A 57 10.65 -11.74 3.36
CA HIS A 57 11.47 -10.87 2.51
C HIS A 57 11.09 -9.40 2.68
N ASP A 58 12.05 -8.51 2.42
CA ASP A 58 11.83 -7.07 2.44
C ASP A 58 10.96 -6.64 1.25
N ASP A 59 9.72 -6.25 1.56
CA ASP A 59 8.73 -5.75 0.62
C ASP A 59 8.80 -4.22 0.40
N SER A 60 9.66 -3.50 1.12
CA SER A 60 9.79 -2.04 0.99
C SER A 60 10.30 -1.59 -0.39
N THR A 61 10.99 -2.48 -1.09
CA THR A 61 11.55 -2.22 -2.43
C THR A 61 10.54 -2.40 -3.57
N ILE A 62 9.35 -2.93 -3.27
CA ILE A 62 8.34 -3.33 -4.27
C ILE A 62 7.17 -2.34 -4.29
N HIS A 63 7.15 -1.37 -3.36
CA HIS A 63 6.22 -0.26 -3.39
C HIS A 63 6.57 0.68 -4.57
N ILE A 64 5.61 0.86 -5.48
CA ILE A 64 5.70 1.78 -6.61
C ILE A 64 4.58 2.80 -6.44
N PRO A 65 4.89 4.06 -6.07
CA PRO A 65 3.89 5.11 -5.92
C PRO A 65 3.33 5.58 -7.27
#